data_AF-A0A0D2VWA1-F1
#
_entry.id   AF-A0A0D2VWA1-F1
#
_cell.length_a   1.000
_cell.length_b   1.000
_cell.length_c   1.000
_cell.angle_alpha   90.00
_cell.angle_beta   90.00
_cell.angle_gamma   90.00
#
_symmetry.space_group_name_H-M   'P 1'
#
loop_
_entity.id
_entity.type
_entity.pdbx_description
1 polymer ?
#
loop_
_entity_poly.entity_id
_entity_poly.type
_entity_poly.pdbx_seq_one_letter_code
_entity_poly.pdbx_strand_id
1 'polypeptide(L)'
;MEPAALRSGFNDHISVDSNGGFDCPKNKQPFIIGVAGGTASGKTTVCNQIISQLHDQRVVLVNQDSFYRSLNDDQLVNVHEYNFDHPAAFNTELLLSCMEKLRRGHPVNIPSYDFKSHKSIEPSRLVNPADVIILEGILVLHDFHVRNLMNMKIFVDIDSDVRLARRIQRDTVERGRNIQNVLDQYSRFVKPSFEEFILPSKKFADIIIPRGGDNDVAIDLIVQHILTKLGQHDLCKIYPNINVIFSTFQIRGMHTLVRDVKTTKHDFVFYSDRLIRLVVEHGLGHLPFTEKQIITPTGSVYSGVVFCKRLCGVSVIRSGESMENALRACCKGIKIGKILIHGDGKNGRQLIYEKLPADISSRHVLLLDPVLASGNSAIKAISLLLSKGVPETSIIFLNLISAPEGIHAVCRKFPKLKIVTSEIDSSLDKNYGVIPGMGEFGDRYFGTD
;
A
#
# COMPACT_ATOMS: atom_id res chain seq x y z
N MET A 1 -70.40 28.23 -14.07
CA MET A 1 -70.26 26.95 -13.35
C MET A 1 -68.92 26.36 -13.74
N GLU A 2 -68.01 26.25 -12.78
CA GLU A 2 -66.92 25.26 -12.82
C GLU A 2 -67.48 23.85 -13.08
N PRO A 3 -66.71 22.87 -13.60
CA PRO A 3 -65.34 22.58 -13.12
C PRO A 3 -64.26 22.17 -14.13
N ALA A 4 -63.05 22.58 -13.75
CA ALA A 4 -61.74 21.95 -13.83
C ALA A 4 -61.55 20.61 -14.58
N ALA A 5 -60.74 20.67 -15.63
CA ALA A 5 -59.74 19.64 -15.96
C ALA A 5 -58.50 20.34 -16.53
N LEU A 6 -57.60 20.78 -15.65
CA LEU A 6 -56.30 21.35 -16.00
C LEU A 6 -55.39 20.26 -16.60
N ARG A 7 -55.33 20.21 -17.94
CA ARG A 7 -54.16 19.72 -18.68
C ARG A 7 -53.39 20.95 -19.17
N SER A 8 -52.23 21.21 -18.57
CA SER A 8 -51.30 22.22 -19.08
C SER A 8 -49.86 21.84 -18.72
N GLY A 9 -49.05 21.67 -19.76
CA GLY A 9 -47.59 21.58 -19.72
C GLY A 9 -47.10 21.65 -21.16
N PHE A 10 -47.16 22.84 -21.77
CA PHE A 10 -46.07 23.80 -21.93
C PHE A 10 -44.94 23.32 -22.85
N ASN A 11 -44.96 23.91 -24.04
CA ASN A 11 -43.87 23.96 -25.03
C ASN A 11 -42.65 24.69 -24.47
N ASP A 12 -41.49 24.12 -24.76
CA ASP A 12 -40.27 24.76 -25.26
C ASP A 12 -39.93 26.18 -24.80
N HIS A 13 -39.14 26.25 -23.73
CA HIS A 13 -38.06 27.23 -23.63
C HIS A 13 -36.75 26.51 -23.34
N ILE A 14 -35.90 26.43 -24.36
CA ILE A 14 -34.50 26.05 -24.27
C ILE A 14 -33.76 27.22 -23.61
N SER A 15 -33.36 27.06 -22.35
CA SER A 15 -32.29 27.81 -21.71
C SER A 15 -31.13 26.85 -21.47
N VAL A 16 -30.05 27.07 -22.23
CA VAL A 16 -28.78 26.39 -22.10
C VAL A 16 -28.08 26.93 -20.86
N ASP A 17 -28.19 26.22 -19.73
CA ASP A 17 -27.28 26.40 -18.60
C ASP A 17 -26.34 25.20 -18.52
N SER A 18 -25.17 25.43 -19.11
CA SER A 18 -23.95 24.66 -18.92
C SER A 18 -23.48 24.77 -17.46
N ASN A 19 -23.88 23.81 -16.64
CA ASN A 19 -23.23 23.49 -15.37
C ASN A 19 -22.94 21.98 -15.33
N GLY A 20 -21.95 21.57 -16.11
CA GLY A 20 -21.26 20.30 -15.92
C GLY A 20 -20.42 20.40 -14.65
N GLY A 21 -21.08 20.28 -13.50
CA GLY A 21 -20.41 20.06 -12.23
C GLY A 21 -19.51 18.84 -12.36
N PHE A 22 -18.22 19.04 -12.12
CA PHE A 22 -17.30 17.92 -11.95
C PHE A 22 -17.84 17.05 -10.81
N ASP A 23 -18.33 15.87 -11.17
CA ASP A 23 -18.71 14.82 -10.24
C ASP A 23 -17.58 14.67 -9.20
N CYS A 24 -17.95 14.85 -7.93
CA CYS A 24 -17.17 14.45 -6.77
C CYS A 24 -16.65 13.03 -7.01
N PRO A 25 -15.37 12.69 -6.69
CA PRO A 25 -14.85 11.36 -6.96
C PRO A 25 -15.79 10.34 -6.31
N LYS A 26 -16.39 9.46 -7.13
CA LYS A 26 -17.24 8.36 -6.67
C LYS A 26 -16.53 7.70 -5.48
N ASN A 27 -17.15 7.73 -4.29
CA ASN A 27 -16.61 7.12 -3.07
C ASN A 27 -16.05 5.74 -3.41
N LYS A 28 -14.71 5.59 -3.41
CA LYS A 28 -14.03 4.35 -3.75
C LYS A 28 -14.37 3.37 -2.62
N GLN A 29 -15.29 2.45 -2.89
CA GLN A 29 -15.71 1.47 -1.89
C GLN A 29 -14.51 0.59 -1.52
N PRO A 30 -14.29 0.29 -0.22
CA PRO A 30 -13.20 -0.55 0.21
C PRO A 30 -13.34 -1.97 -0.33
N PHE A 31 -12.21 -2.63 -0.60
CA PHE A 31 -12.20 -4.05 -0.93
C PHE A 31 -12.25 -4.88 0.36
N ILE A 32 -13.37 -5.58 0.58
CA ILE A 32 -13.64 -6.33 1.81
C ILE A 32 -13.30 -7.80 1.60
N ILE A 33 -12.45 -8.35 2.46
CA ILE A 33 -11.98 -9.73 2.45
C ILE A 33 -12.48 -10.42 3.71
N GLY A 34 -13.24 -11.50 3.58
CA GLY A 34 -13.60 -12.36 4.71
C GLY A 34 -12.63 -13.53 4.84
N VAL A 35 -12.09 -13.75 6.02
CA VAL A 35 -11.20 -14.88 6.31
C VAL A 35 -11.81 -15.74 7.41
N ALA A 36 -12.31 -16.93 7.03
CA ALA A 36 -12.87 -17.92 7.95
C ALA A 36 -12.02 -19.19 8.05
N GLY A 37 -12.37 -20.04 9.01
CA GLY A 37 -11.66 -21.28 9.29
C GLY A 37 -11.69 -21.63 10.77
N GLY A 38 -11.38 -22.89 11.09
CA GLY A 38 -11.43 -23.38 12.47
C GLY A 38 -10.51 -22.63 13.41
N THR A 39 -10.80 -22.68 14.71
CA THR A 39 -9.85 -22.19 15.73
C THR A 39 -8.48 -22.86 15.55
N ALA A 40 -7.40 -22.09 15.76
CA ALA A 40 -6.02 -22.51 15.55
C ALA A 40 -5.65 -22.99 14.12
N SER A 41 -6.45 -22.64 13.09
CA SER A 41 -6.12 -22.93 11.68
C SER A 41 -5.10 -21.97 11.06
N GLY A 42 -4.62 -20.95 11.77
CA GLY A 42 -3.64 -19.99 11.24
C GLY A 42 -4.25 -18.84 10.42
N LYS A 43 -5.56 -18.56 10.55
CA LYS A 43 -6.23 -17.39 9.93
C LYS A 43 -5.48 -16.08 10.20
N THR A 44 -5.19 -15.80 11.47
CA THR A 44 -4.48 -14.58 11.88
C THR A 44 -3.10 -14.49 11.23
N THR A 45 -2.40 -15.61 11.07
CA THR A 45 -1.11 -15.69 10.36
C THR A 45 -1.27 -15.30 8.89
N VAL A 46 -2.25 -15.91 8.20
CA VAL A 46 -2.57 -15.58 6.80
C VAL A 46 -2.92 -14.10 6.65
N CYS A 47 -3.77 -13.56 7.52
CA CYS A 47 -4.15 -12.15 7.52
C CYS A 47 -2.92 -11.25 7.68
N ASN A 48 -2.04 -11.56 8.64
CA ASN A 48 -0.83 -10.78 8.89
C ASN A 48 0.14 -10.82 7.70
N GLN A 49 0.29 -11.98 7.03
CA GLN A 49 1.09 -12.09 5.80
C GLN A 49 0.48 -11.25 4.67
N ILE A 50 -0.83 -11.32 4.44
CA ILE A 50 -1.52 -10.48 3.44
C ILE A 50 -1.31 -8.99 3.75
N ILE A 51 -1.51 -8.56 5.00
CA ILE A 51 -1.31 -7.17 5.42
C ILE A 51 0.13 -6.73 5.17
N SER A 52 1.10 -7.60 5.47
CA SER A 52 2.52 -7.28 5.29
C SER A 52 2.90 -7.07 3.83
N GLN A 53 2.26 -7.78 2.89
CA GLN A 53 2.55 -7.71 1.46
C GLN A 53 1.71 -6.68 0.69
N LEU A 54 0.61 -6.18 1.26
CA LEU A 54 -0.21 -5.12 0.64
C LEU A 54 0.38 -3.71 0.80
N HIS A 55 1.56 -3.58 1.43
CA HIS A 55 2.48 -2.43 1.53
C HIS A 55 1.85 -1.01 1.51
N ASP A 56 1.40 -0.55 0.35
CA ASP A 56 0.93 0.82 0.04
C ASP A 56 -0.56 1.04 0.31
N GLN A 57 -1.32 -0.02 0.58
CA GLN A 57 -2.76 0.08 0.87
C GLN A 57 -3.01 0.37 2.34
N ARG A 58 -3.99 1.23 2.65
CA ARG A 58 -4.52 1.27 4.02
C ARG A 58 -5.33 0.00 4.22
N VAL A 59 -4.77 -0.94 4.96
CA VAL A 59 -5.43 -2.19 5.34
C VAL A 59 -5.86 -2.12 6.79
N VAL A 60 -7.11 -2.47 7.05
CA VAL A 60 -7.64 -2.59 8.41
C VAL A 60 -8.05 -4.04 8.67
N LEU A 61 -7.57 -4.60 9.77
CA LEU A 61 -8.02 -5.89 10.30
C LEU A 61 -9.13 -5.68 11.34
N VAL A 62 -10.30 -6.24 11.05
CA VAL A 62 -11.45 -6.35 11.94
C VAL A 62 -11.57 -7.80 12.38
N ASN A 63 -11.52 -8.06 13.69
CA ASN A 63 -11.67 -9.40 14.23
C ASN A 63 -13.11 -9.61 14.71
N GLN A 64 -13.72 -10.73 14.34
CA GLN A 64 -15.07 -11.12 14.78
C GLN A 64 -15.17 -11.27 16.30
N ASP A 65 -14.08 -11.67 16.96
CA ASP A 65 -14.02 -11.85 18.42
C ASP A 65 -14.30 -10.54 19.18
N SER A 66 -14.07 -9.36 18.57
CA SER A 66 -14.47 -8.08 19.16
C SER A 66 -15.97 -7.97 19.39
N PHE A 67 -16.79 -8.74 18.68
CA PHE A 67 -18.25 -8.65 18.66
C PHE A 67 -18.92 -9.76 19.48
N TYR A 68 -18.22 -10.41 20.42
CA TYR A 68 -18.88 -11.28 21.40
C TYR A 68 -19.91 -10.50 22.23
N ARG A 69 -21.03 -11.14 22.53
CA ARG A 69 -21.99 -10.63 23.51
C ARG A 69 -21.37 -10.72 24.92
N SER A 70 -21.53 -9.67 25.71
CA SER A 70 -21.15 -9.70 27.13
C SER A 70 -21.99 -10.76 27.85
N LEU A 71 -21.35 -11.54 28.72
CA LEU A 71 -22.06 -12.53 29.52
C LEU A 71 -22.82 -11.86 30.68
N ASN A 72 -24.00 -12.38 30.98
CA ASN A 72 -24.77 -12.02 32.18
C ASN A 72 -24.13 -12.64 33.43
N ASP A 73 -24.46 -12.13 34.62
CA ASP A 73 -23.88 -12.60 35.88
C ASP A 73 -24.12 -14.11 36.11
N ASP A 74 -25.28 -14.65 35.72
CA ASP A 74 -25.55 -16.10 35.77
C ASP A 74 -24.68 -16.93 34.81
N GLN A 75 -24.36 -16.36 33.64
CA GLN A 75 -23.48 -17.02 32.66
C GLN A 75 -22.00 -16.92 33.05
N LEU A 76 -21.63 -15.89 33.83
CA LEU A 76 -20.31 -15.73 34.41
C LEU A 76 -20.01 -16.76 35.51
N VAL A 77 -21.05 -17.28 36.17
CA VAL A 77 -20.90 -18.39 37.12
C VAL A 77 -20.58 -19.70 36.38
N ASN A 78 -21.18 -19.92 35.20
CA ASN A 78 -21.03 -21.14 34.41
C ASN A 78 -20.32 -20.92 33.06
N VAL A 79 -19.27 -20.10 33.02
CA VAL A 79 -18.54 -19.75 31.79
C VAL A 79 -18.03 -20.99 31.05
N HIS A 80 -17.61 -22.02 31.79
CA HIS A 80 -17.12 -23.27 31.22
C HIS A 80 -18.17 -24.05 30.43
N GLU A 81 -19.46 -23.75 30.61
CA GLU A 81 -20.57 -24.37 29.89
C GLU A 81 -21.07 -23.52 28.71
N TYR A 82 -20.56 -22.30 28.56
CA TYR A 82 -20.97 -21.39 27.50
C TYR A 82 -20.24 -21.70 26.17
N ASN A 83 -21.02 -21.88 25.10
CA ASN A 83 -20.47 -22.17 23.78
C ASN A 83 -20.15 -20.87 23.00
N PHE A 84 -18.89 -20.43 23.08
CA PHE A 84 -18.39 -19.28 22.32
C PHE A 84 -18.29 -19.52 20.81
N ASP A 85 -18.29 -20.77 20.36
CA ASP A 85 -18.20 -21.12 18.94
C ASP A 85 -19.60 -21.20 18.27
N HIS A 86 -20.68 -20.89 18.99
CA HIS A 86 -22.05 -20.86 18.47
C HIS A 86 -22.39 -19.48 17.86
N PRO A 87 -23.14 -19.40 16.74
CA PRO A 87 -23.49 -18.12 16.10
C PRO A 87 -24.17 -17.10 17.04
N ALA A 88 -24.99 -17.57 17.98
CA ALA A 88 -25.67 -16.71 18.96
C ALA A 88 -24.73 -16.00 19.95
N ALA A 89 -23.48 -16.45 20.09
CA ALA A 89 -22.48 -15.80 20.94
C ALA A 89 -22.03 -14.45 20.38
N PHE A 90 -22.23 -14.20 19.09
CA PHE A 90 -21.81 -12.99 18.40
C PHE A 90 -22.96 -11.99 18.23
N ASN A 91 -22.62 -10.70 18.29
CA ASN A 91 -23.52 -9.62 17.91
C ASN A 91 -23.33 -9.30 16.42
N THR A 92 -23.92 -10.14 15.55
CA THR A 92 -23.84 -10.00 14.09
C THR A 92 -24.47 -8.69 13.60
N GLU A 93 -25.52 -8.19 14.25
CA GLU A 93 -26.14 -6.91 13.89
C GLU A 93 -25.19 -5.73 14.08
N LEU A 94 -24.45 -5.71 15.20
CA LEU A 94 -23.42 -4.71 15.45
C LEU A 94 -22.28 -4.83 14.44
N LEU A 95 -21.81 -6.05 14.15
CA LEU A 95 -20.80 -6.29 13.13
C LEU A 95 -21.24 -5.75 11.76
N LEU A 96 -22.45 -6.07 11.32
CA LEU A 96 -23.01 -5.59 10.05
C LEU A 96 -23.11 -4.07 10.01
N SER A 97 -23.60 -3.44 11.09
CA SER A 97 -23.69 -1.99 11.20
C SER A 97 -22.32 -1.31 11.11
N CYS A 98 -21.31 -1.87 11.78
CA CYS A 98 -19.92 -1.39 11.71
C CYS A 98 -19.34 -1.55 10.30
N MET A 99 -19.49 -2.72 9.69
CA MET A 99 -18.96 -2.99 8.35
C MET A 99 -19.64 -2.13 7.27
N GLU A 100 -20.94 -1.86 7.40
CA GLU A 100 -21.68 -1.00 6.47
C GLU A 100 -21.22 0.47 6.57
N LYS A 101 -20.94 0.96 7.79
CA LYS A 101 -20.37 2.29 8.01
C LYS A 101 -18.96 2.41 7.41
N LEU A 102 -18.11 1.40 7.62
CA LEU A 102 -16.78 1.34 7.02
C LEU A 102 -16.85 1.29 5.49
N ARG A 103 -17.79 0.53 4.93
CA ARG A 103 -18.05 0.44 3.48
C ARG A 103 -18.43 1.79 2.87
N ARG A 104 -19.11 2.65 3.64
CA ARG A 104 -19.49 4.02 3.24
C ARG A 104 -18.39 5.06 3.49
N GLY A 105 -17.24 4.65 4.04
CA GLY A 105 -16.12 5.55 4.31
C GLY A 105 -16.27 6.37 5.60
N HIS A 106 -17.06 5.92 6.57
CA HIS A 106 -17.17 6.54 7.88
C HIS A 106 -16.30 5.81 8.92
N PRO A 107 -15.62 6.54 9.83
CA PRO A 107 -14.90 5.92 10.93
C PRO A 107 -15.87 5.24 11.90
N VAL A 108 -15.43 4.13 12.51
CA VAL A 108 -16.25 3.31 13.40
C VAL A 108 -15.48 2.93 14.66
N ASN A 109 -16.16 3.00 15.80
CA ASN A 109 -15.66 2.48 17.06
C ASN A 109 -15.96 0.98 17.15
N ILE A 110 -14.92 0.16 17.06
CA ILE A 110 -15.03 -1.29 17.22
C ILE A 110 -14.83 -1.63 18.71
N PRO A 111 -15.74 -2.39 19.33
CA PRO A 111 -15.60 -2.81 20.73
C PRO A 111 -14.33 -3.65 20.95
N SER A 112 -13.77 -3.56 22.14
CA SER A 112 -12.71 -4.46 22.61
C SER A 112 -13.34 -5.48 23.54
N TYR A 113 -13.14 -6.77 23.29
CA TYR A 113 -13.66 -7.84 24.16
C TYR A 113 -12.53 -8.42 25.00
N ASP A 114 -12.70 -8.44 26.33
CA ASP A 114 -11.75 -9.07 27.23
C ASP A 114 -12.10 -10.53 27.48
N PHE A 115 -11.20 -11.42 27.09
CA PHE A 115 -11.33 -12.85 27.31
C PHE A 115 -11.15 -13.29 28.77
N LYS A 116 -10.67 -12.41 29.66
CA LYS A 116 -10.57 -12.70 31.10
C LYS A 116 -11.86 -12.36 31.84
N SER A 117 -12.39 -11.16 31.61
CA SER A 117 -13.64 -10.71 32.24
C SER A 117 -14.92 -11.06 31.47
N HIS A 118 -14.80 -11.57 30.24
CA HIS A 118 -15.91 -11.95 29.35
C HIS A 118 -16.92 -10.83 29.07
N LYS A 119 -16.44 -9.58 29.09
CA LYS A 119 -17.22 -8.36 28.88
C LYS A 119 -16.56 -7.49 27.81
N SER A 120 -17.39 -6.72 27.09
CA SER A 120 -16.92 -5.63 26.26
C SER A 120 -16.40 -4.50 27.14
N ILE A 121 -15.18 -4.04 26.87
CA ILE A 121 -14.50 -2.97 27.63
C ILE A 121 -14.35 -1.70 26.79
N GLU A 122 -14.33 -0.56 27.49
CA GLU A 122 -13.86 0.72 26.96
C GLU A 122 -12.38 0.94 27.31
N PRO A 123 -11.58 1.64 26.49
CA PRO A 123 -12.00 2.37 25.29
C PRO A 123 -12.18 1.46 24.07
N SER A 124 -13.15 1.82 23.23
CA SER A 124 -13.33 1.19 21.92
C SER A 124 -12.19 1.58 20.97
N ARG A 125 -11.83 0.67 20.05
CA ARG A 125 -10.81 0.91 19.04
C ARG A 125 -11.44 1.72 17.90
N LEU A 126 -11.02 2.98 17.74
CA LEU A 126 -11.39 3.79 16.59
C LEU A 126 -10.72 3.22 15.33
N VAL A 127 -11.54 2.86 14.34
CA VAL A 127 -11.10 2.32 13.06
C VAL A 127 -11.48 3.31 11.97
N ASN A 128 -10.45 3.82 11.28
CA ASN A 128 -10.61 4.73 10.16
C ASN A 128 -10.95 3.99 8.86
N PRO A 129 -11.58 4.66 7.89
CA PRO A 129 -11.77 4.13 6.55
C PRO A 129 -10.46 3.68 5.91
N ALA A 130 -10.51 2.56 5.21
CA ALA A 130 -9.36 1.86 4.64
C ALA A 130 -9.65 1.49 3.18
N ASP A 131 -8.60 1.22 2.40
CA ASP A 131 -8.74 0.79 1.01
C ASP A 131 -9.04 -0.72 0.93
N VAL A 132 -8.53 -1.48 1.92
CA VAL A 132 -8.82 -2.90 2.12
C VAL A 132 -9.27 -3.14 3.56
N ILE A 133 -10.34 -3.91 3.73
CA ILE A 133 -10.82 -4.33 5.06
C ILE A 133 -10.77 -5.85 5.11
N ILE A 134 -9.99 -6.40 6.04
CA ILE A 134 -9.93 -7.84 6.30
C ILE A 134 -10.79 -8.12 7.53
N LEU A 135 -11.86 -8.89 7.35
CA LEU A 135 -12.73 -9.38 8.40
C LEU A 135 -12.36 -10.84 8.71
N GLU A 136 -11.70 -11.05 9.84
CA GLU A 136 -11.23 -12.37 10.29
C GLU A 136 -12.11 -12.91 11.41
N GLY A 137 -12.46 -14.20 11.35
CA GLY A 137 -13.16 -14.86 12.45
C GLY A 137 -13.58 -16.28 12.11
N ILE A 138 -14.00 -17.05 13.12
CA ILE A 138 -14.38 -18.46 12.91
C ILE A 138 -15.69 -18.62 12.13
N LEU A 139 -16.60 -17.63 12.20
CA LEU A 139 -17.96 -17.70 11.65
C LEU A 139 -18.28 -16.57 10.66
N VAL A 140 -17.28 -15.82 10.18
CA VAL A 140 -17.51 -14.67 9.29
C VAL A 140 -18.16 -15.06 7.94
N LEU A 141 -18.03 -16.33 7.52
CA LEU A 141 -18.69 -16.88 6.33
C LEU A 141 -20.00 -17.62 6.62
N HIS A 142 -20.43 -17.74 7.89
CA HIS A 142 -21.67 -18.43 8.25
C HIS A 142 -22.90 -17.61 7.82
N ASP A 143 -22.94 -16.33 8.23
CA ASP A 143 -24.07 -15.45 7.98
C ASP A 143 -24.13 -14.95 6.52
N PHE A 144 -25.33 -14.97 5.92
CA PHE A 144 -25.52 -14.55 4.53
C PHE A 144 -25.35 -13.04 4.32
N HIS A 145 -25.81 -12.22 5.27
CA HIS A 145 -25.71 -10.78 5.17
C HIS A 145 -24.25 -10.33 5.27
N VAL A 146 -23.46 -10.94 6.16
CA VAL A 146 -22.03 -10.62 6.28
C VAL A 146 -21.28 -11.01 5.01
N ARG A 147 -21.60 -12.19 4.43
CA ARG A 147 -21.00 -12.64 3.16
C ARG A 147 -21.26 -11.69 2.00
N ASN A 148 -22.45 -11.11 1.90
CA ASN A 148 -22.80 -10.18 0.82
C ASN A 148 -22.05 -8.85 0.87
N LEU A 149 -21.42 -8.52 2.00
CA LEU A 149 -20.55 -7.35 2.11
C LEU A 149 -19.14 -7.62 1.54
N MET A 150 -18.74 -8.88 1.39
CA MET A 150 -17.39 -9.26 1.03
C MET A 150 -17.19 -9.31 -0.49
N ASN A 151 -16.06 -8.79 -0.95
CA ASN A 151 -15.60 -8.93 -2.32
C ASN A 151 -14.85 -10.25 -2.55
N MET A 152 -14.19 -10.77 -1.51
CA MET A 152 -13.46 -12.04 -1.55
C MET A 152 -13.65 -12.81 -0.24
N LYS A 153 -13.89 -14.12 -0.34
CA LYS A 153 -14.17 -15.03 0.78
C LYS A 153 -13.11 -16.11 0.80
N ILE A 154 -12.30 -16.14 1.85
CA ILE A 154 -11.18 -17.06 2.03
C ILE A 154 -11.49 -18.00 3.18
N PHE A 155 -11.26 -19.29 2.98
CA PHE A 155 -11.33 -20.29 4.03
C PHE A 155 -9.97 -20.95 4.25
N VAL A 156 -9.47 -20.87 5.47
CA VAL A 156 -8.20 -21.49 5.86
C VAL A 156 -8.46 -22.90 6.39
N ASP A 157 -7.98 -23.89 5.65
CA ASP A 157 -8.25 -25.30 5.89
C ASP A 157 -7.02 -26.03 6.40
N ILE A 158 -7.16 -26.62 7.59
CA ILE A 158 -6.13 -27.40 8.28
C ILE A 158 -6.82 -28.56 9.01
N ASP A 159 -6.15 -29.70 9.01
CA ASP A 159 -6.59 -30.92 9.69
C ASP A 159 -6.88 -30.67 11.18
N SER A 160 -7.90 -31.37 11.69
CA SER A 160 -8.43 -31.17 13.05
C SER A 160 -7.42 -31.47 14.16
N ASP A 161 -6.53 -32.43 13.92
CA ASP A 161 -5.46 -32.85 14.81
C ASP A 161 -4.37 -31.78 14.93
N VAL A 162 -3.93 -31.20 13.80
CA VAL A 162 -2.98 -30.09 13.77
C VAL A 162 -3.57 -28.86 14.48
N ARG A 163 -4.85 -28.56 14.23
CA ARG A 163 -5.56 -27.48 14.95
C ARG A 163 -5.64 -27.73 16.45
N LEU A 164 -5.93 -28.96 16.86
CA LEU A 164 -5.99 -29.35 18.27
C LEU A 164 -4.61 -29.19 18.93
N ALA A 165 -3.55 -29.70 18.30
CA ALA A 165 -2.18 -29.57 18.80
C ALA A 165 -1.77 -28.09 18.98
N ARG A 166 -2.03 -27.26 17.96
CA ARG A 166 -1.79 -25.80 18.03
C ARG A 166 -2.62 -25.13 19.13
N ARG A 167 -3.87 -25.53 19.32
CA ARG A 167 -4.73 -25.00 20.39
C ARG A 167 -4.22 -25.38 21.77
N ILE A 168 -3.80 -26.63 21.97
CA ILE A 168 -3.24 -27.10 23.25
C ILE A 168 -2.00 -26.28 23.58
N GLN A 169 -1.07 -26.12 22.64
CA GLN A 169 0.13 -25.32 22.86
C GLN A 169 -0.21 -23.87 23.22
N ARG A 170 -1.06 -23.22 22.44
CA ARG A 170 -1.48 -21.82 22.69
C ARG A 170 -2.17 -21.65 24.04
N ASP A 171 -3.17 -22.47 24.34
CA ASP A 171 -4.00 -22.29 25.54
C ASP A 171 -3.28 -22.74 26.83
N THR A 172 -2.34 -23.69 26.76
CA THR A 172 -1.51 -24.06 27.92
C THR A 172 -0.36 -23.09 28.16
N VAL A 173 0.41 -22.75 27.12
CA VAL A 173 1.62 -21.90 27.25
C VAL A 173 1.26 -20.43 27.41
N GLU A 174 0.36 -19.88 26.59
CA GLU A 174 0.06 -18.45 26.59
C GLU A 174 -1.03 -18.07 27.61
N ARG A 175 -1.96 -18.99 27.90
CA ARG A 175 -3.14 -18.71 28.75
C ARG A 175 -3.16 -19.48 30.07
N GLY A 176 -2.17 -20.34 30.33
CA GLY A 176 -2.03 -21.08 31.59
C GLY A 176 -3.16 -22.07 31.90
N ARG A 177 -3.89 -22.55 30.88
CA ARG A 177 -5.00 -23.50 31.09
C ARG A 177 -4.49 -24.92 31.30
N ASN A 178 -5.27 -25.74 32.03
CA ASN A 178 -5.01 -27.17 32.15
C ASN A 178 -5.35 -27.90 30.83
N ILE A 179 -4.51 -28.86 30.42
CA ILE A 179 -4.70 -29.67 29.20
C ILE A 179 -6.07 -30.37 29.21
N GLN A 180 -6.47 -30.94 30.35
CA GLN A 180 -7.74 -31.67 30.47
C GLN A 180 -8.92 -30.75 30.14
N ASN A 181 -8.94 -29.54 30.71
CA ASN A 181 -10.00 -28.56 30.44
C ASN A 181 -10.04 -28.13 28.97
N VAL A 182 -8.88 -28.04 28.31
CA VAL A 182 -8.81 -27.72 26.86
C VAL A 182 -9.39 -28.87 26.02
N LEU A 183 -9.08 -30.11 26.36
CA LEU A 183 -9.59 -31.30 25.67
C LEU A 183 -11.10 -31.49 25.88
N ASP A 184 -11.58 -31.27 27.11
CA ASP A 184 -12.99 -31.37 27.45
C ASP A 184 -13.79 -30.29 26.71
N GLN A 185 -13.31 -29.04 26.71
CA GLN A 185 -13.92 -27.95 25.95
C GLN A 185 -13.90 -28.23 24.44
N TYR A 186 -12.79 -28.79 23.94
CA TYR A 186 -12.67 -29.12 22.52
C TYR A 186 -13.71 -30.15 22.09
N SER A 187 -13.87 -31.21 22.87
CA SER A 187 -14.80 -32.30 22.58
C SER A 187 -16.26 -31.87 22.75
N ARG A 188 -16.55 -31.06 23.78
CA ARG A 188 -17.92 -30.62 24.11
C ARG A 188 -18.44 -29.52 23.19
N PHE A 189 -17.60 -28.56 22.80
CA PHE A 189 -18.05 -27.35 22.09
C PHE A 189 -17.33 -27.12 20.78
N VAL A 190 -16.01 -27.17 20.76
CA VAL A 190 -15.22 -26.69 19.61
C VAL A 190 -15.39 -27.57 18.38
N LYS A 191 -15.27 -28.90 18.54
CA LYS A 191 -15.39 -29.85 17.45
C LYS A 191 -16.83 -29.90 16.91
N PRO A 192 -17.88 -30.04 17.75
CA PRO A 192 -19.27 -29.99 17.29
C PRO A 192 -19.60 -28.68 16.56
N SER A 193 -19.27 -27.51 17.15
CA SER A 193 -19.52 -26.21 16.51
C SER A 193 -18.75 -26.05 15.20
N PHE A 194 -17.54 -26.62 15.11
CA PHE A 194 -16.79 -26.61 13.86
C PHE A 194 -17.49 -27.42 12.77
N GLU A 195 -17.95 -28.63 13.08
CA GLU A 195 -18.62 -29.51 12.11
C GLU A 195 -20.01 -28.97 11.72
N GLU A 196 -20.71 -28.34 12.65
CA GLU A 196 -22.07 -27.84 12.45
C GLU A 196 -22.12 -26.47 11.76
N PHE A 197 -21.27 -25.52 12.16
CA PHE A 197 -21.38 -24.12 11.70
C PHE A 197 -20.21 -23.66 10.84
N ILE A 198 -18.97 -24.03 11.19
CA ILE A 198 -17.76 -23.48 10.56
C ILE A 198 -17.43 -24.20 9.26
N LEU A 199 -17.32 -25.54 9.29
CA LEU A 199 -16.95 -26.35 8.14
C LEU A 199 -17.97 -26.22 6.99
N PRO A 200 -19.29 -26.18 7.23
CA PRO A 200 -20.25 -25.99 6.14
C PRO A 200 -20.12 -24.62 5.46
N SER A 201 -19.56 -23.60 6.13
CA SER A 201 -19.31 -22.30 5.53
C SER A 201 -18.21 -22.32 4.45
N LYS A 202 -17.35 -23.35 4.44
CA LYS A 202 -16.31 -23.58 3.43
C LYS A 202 -16.85 -23.60 2.01
N LYS A 203 -18.08 -24.07 1.80
CA LYS A 203 -18.73 -24.11 0.47
C LYS A 203 -19.01 -22.73 -0.13
N PHE A 204 -18.98 -21.69 0.69
CA PHE A 204 -19.18 -20.30 0.25
C PHE A 204 -17.87 -19.54 0.05
N ALA A 205 -16.73 -20.20 0.26
CA ALA A 205 -15.42 -19.59 0.04
C ALA A 205 -15.09 -19.54 -1.45
N ASP A 206 -14.53 -18.42 -1.90
CA ASP A 206 -14.00 -18.28 -3.26
C ASP A 206 -12.60 -18.94 -3.35
N ILE A 207 -11.85 -18.93 -2.25
CA ILE A 207 -10.48 -19.48 -2.15
C ILE A 207 -10.35 -20.33 -0.88
N ILE A 208 -9.73 -21.50 -1.01
CA ILE A 208 -9.36 -22.35 0.11
C ILE A 208 -7.84 -22.38 0.21
N ILE A 209 -7.30 -22.03 1.38
CA ILE A 209 -5.86 -22.08 1.64
C ILE A 209 -5.57 -23.34 2.46
N PRO A 210 -4.97 -24.39 1.85
CA PRO A 210 -4.49 -25.53 2.61
C PRO A 210 -3.22 -25.16 3.37
N ARG A 211 -3.00 -25.77 4.54
CA ARG A 211 -1.82 -25.56 5.42
C ARG A 211 -1.70 -24.16 6.02
N GLY A 212 -2.74 -23.31 5.90
CA GLY A 212 -2.78 -21.98 6.49
C GLY A 212 -1.60 -21.09 6.14
N GLY A 213 -0.96 -20.49 7.15
CA GLY A 213 0.13 -19.52 6.97
C GLY A 213 1.42 -20.11 6.37
N ASP A 214 1.54 -21.43 6.30
CA ASP A 214 2.72 -22.12 5.75
C ASP A 214 2.69 -22.19 4.20
N ASN A 215 1.66 -21.62 3.56
CA ASN A 215 1.45 -21.67 2.12
C ASN A 215 1.68 -20.30 1.46
N ASP A 216 2.94 -19.86 1.47
CA ASP A 216 3.35 -18.56 0.92
C ASP A 216 2.89 -18.35 -0.52
N VAL A 217 2.94 -19.39 -1.36
CA VAL A 217 2.50 -19.33 -2.77
C VAL A 217 1.03 -18.94 -2.90
N ALA A 218 0.16 -19.51 -2.05
CA ALA A 218 -1.27 -19.20 -2.08
C ALA A 218 -1.52 -17.75 -1.61
N ILE A 219 -0.76 -17.30 -0.60
CA ILE A 219 -0.87 -15.95 -0.06
C ILE A 219 -0.42 -14.93 -1.10
N ASP A 220 0.71 -15.16 -1.77
CA ASP A 220 1.23 -14.31 -2.84
C ASP A 220 0.18 -14.15 -3.96
N LEU A 221 -0.45 -15.26 -4.40
CA LEU A 221 -1.50 -15.21 -5.43
C LEU A 221 -2.71 -14.37 -4.99
N ILE A 222 -3.13 -14.49 -3.72
CA ILE A 222 -4.23 -13.70 -3.16
C ILE A 222 -3.86 -12.21 -3.15
N VAL A 223 -2.66 -11.88 -2.68
CA VAL A 223 -2.16 -10.51 -2.65
C VAL A 223 -2.12 -9.92 -4.06
N GLN A 224 -1.57 -10.65 -5.03
CA GLN A 224 -1.55 -10.22 -6.43
C GLN A 224 -2.95 -9.98 -7.00
N HIS A 225 -3.93 -10.82 -6.63
CA HIS A 225 -5.32 -10.63 -7.03
C HIS A 225 -5.93 -9.36 -6.41
N ILE A 226 -5.70 -9.12 -5.12
CA ILE A 226 -6.18 -7.92 -4.40
C ILE A 226 -5.61 -6.67 -5.05
N LEU A 227 -4.29 -6.63 -5.30
CA LEU A 227 -3.61 -5.51 -5.98
C LEU A 227 -4.25 -5.24 -7.36
N THR A 228 -4.50 -6.30 -8.14
CA THR A 228 -5.16 -6.21 -9.44
C THR A 228 -6.58 -5.62 -9.32
N LYS A 229 -7.35 -6.03 -8.31
CA LYS A 229 -8.74 -5.56 -8.09
C LYS A 229 -8.83 -4.12 -7.58
N LEU A 230 -7.83 -3.64 -6.85
CA LEU A 230 -7.78 -2.25 -6.35
C LEU A 230 -7.47 -1.22 -7.46
N GLY A 231 -7.34 -1.69 -8.71
CA GLY A 231 -6.98 -0.84 -9.84
C GLY A 231 -5.52 -0.41 -9.81
N GLN A 232 -4.70 -1.05 -8.97
CA GLN A 232 -3.25 -1.00 -9.13
C GLN A 232 -2.91 -1.87 -10.35
N HIS A 233 -3.05 -1.26 -11.51
CA HIS A 233 -2.09 -1.49 -12.56
C HIS A 233 -0.72 -1.28 -11.93
N ASP A 234 -0.02 -2.35 -11.54
CA ASP A 234 1.40 -2.23 -11.20
C ASP A 234 2.03 -1.50 -12.38
N LEU A 235 2.37 -0.24 -12.19
CA LEU A 235 3.04 0.54 -13.21
C LEU A 235 4.31 -0.20 -13.64
N CYS A 236 4.93 -0.92 -12.71
CA CYS A 236 6.04 -1.83 -12.94
C CYS A 236 5.72 -3.01 -13.87
N LYS A 237 4.46 -3.49 -13.94
CA LYS A 237 4.01 -4.52 -14.90
C LYS A 237 3.71 -3.94 -16.27
N ILE A 238 3.15 -2.72 -16.34
CA ILE A 238 2.89 -2.04 -17.63
C ILE A 238 4.20 -1.54 -18.25
N TYR A 239 5.08 -1.00 -17.42
CA TYR A 239 6.32 -0.36 -17.79
C TYR A 239 7.47 -1.07 -17.07
N PRO A 240 8.12 -2.05 -17.73
CA PRO A 240 9.23 -2.80 -17.13
C PRO A 240 10.47 -1.94 -16.86
N ASN A 241 10.46 -0.70 -17.36
CA ASN A 241 11.51 0.28 -17.15
C ASN A 241 11.33 1.13 -15.87
N ILE A 242 10.36 0.81 -15.03
CA ILE A 242 10.17 1.40 -13.69
C ILE A 242 10.72 0.46 -12.64
N ASN A 243 11.52 1.01 -11.74
CA ASN A 243 12.10 0.30 -10.61
C ASN A 243 11.74 1.06 -9.33
N VAL A 244 10.99 0.42 -8.45
CA VAL A 244 10.68 0.97 -7.13
C VAL A 244 11.63 0.33 -6.13
N ILE A 245 12.28 1.13 -5.30
CA ILE A 245 13.18 0.57 -4.28
C ILE A 245 12.37 -0.31 -3.32
N PHE A 246 13.00 -1.35 -2.78
CA PHE A 246 12.34 -2.24 -1.82
C PHE A 246 11.91 -1.45 -0.56
N SER A 247 10.60 -1.37 -0.33
CA SER A 247 10.02 -0.60 0.78
C SER A 247 10.18 -1.35 2.10
N THR A 248 11.10 -0.86 2.95
CA THR A 248 11.27 -1.35 4.33
C THR A 248 10.52 -0.46 5.32
N PHE A 249 10.23 -0.95 6.53
CA PHE A 249 9.68 -0.11 7.60
C PHE A 249 10.55 1.11 7.90
N GLN A 250 11.87 1.02 7.69
CA GLN A 250 12.78 2.14 7.84
C GLN A 250 12.54 3.21 6.76
N ILE A 251 12.41 2.80 5.49
CA ILE A 251 12.08 3.70 4.38
C ILE A 251 10.71 4.35 4.60
N ARG A 252 9.71 3.56 4.99
CA ARG A 252 8.37 4.06 5.33
C ARG A 252 8.39 5.04 6.51
N GLY A 253 9.19 4.79 7.53
CA GLY A 253 9.39 5.71 8.65
C GLY A 253 9.99 7.04 8.21
N MET A 254 11.02 7.01 7.34
CA MET A 254 11.59 8.23 6.76
C MET A 254 10.58 8.97 5.87
N HIS A 255 9.81 8.25 5.05
CA HIS A 255 8.72 8.82 4.28
C HIS A 255 7.66 9.48 5.17
N THR A 256 7.30 8.85 6.29
CA THR A 256 6.36 9.42 7.25
C THR A 256 6.85 10.78 7.77
N LEU A 257 8.14 10.87 8.13
CA LEU A 257 8.74 12.11 8.64
C LEU A 257 8.85 13.19 7.57
N VAL A 258 9.30 12.87 6.35
CA VAL A 258 9.36 13.90 5.28
C VAL A 258 7.96 14.32 4.82
N ARG A 259 6.93 13.49 4.97
CA ARG A 259 5.54 13.85 4.61
C ARG A 259 4.81 14.64 5.69
N ASP A 260 5.18 14.49 6.97
CA ASP A 260 4.54 15.22 8.06
C ASP A 260 4.79 16.73 7.93
N VAL A 261 3.71 17.51 7.95
CA VAL A 261 3.70 18.97 7.91
C VAL A 261 4.35 19.58 9.15
N LYS A 262 4.38 18.85 10.27
CA LYS A 262 4.96 19.31 11.54
C LYS A 262 6.48 19.10 11.61
N THR A 263 7.08 18.41 10.65
CA THR A 263 8.51 18.11 10.65
C THR A 263 9.33 19.38 10.49
N THR A 264 10.34 19.55 11.34
CA THR A 264 11.23 20.70 11.28
C THR A 264 12.04 20.69 9.98
N LYS A 265 12.48 21.85 9.49
CA LYS A 265 13.35 21.94 8.31
C LYS A 265 14.60 21.05 8.44
N HIS A 266 15.24 21.06 9.62
CA HIS A 266 16.45 20.29 9.88
C HIS A 266 16.18 18.78 9.73
N ASP A 267 15.10 18.29 10.33
CA ASP A 267 14.72 16.88 10.22
C ASP A 267 14.29 16.53 8.80
N PHE A 268 13.55 17.41 8.12
CA PHE A 268 13.13 17.21 6.74
C PHE A 268 14.34 17.02 5.82
N VAL A 269 15.34 17.90 5.92
CA VAL A 269 16.60 17.78 5.14
C VAL A 269 17.34 16.49 5.51
N PHE A 270 17.50 16.20 6.80
CA PHE A 270 18.19 15.00 7.28
C PHE A 270 17.56 13.70 6.75
N TYR A 271 16.25 13.53 6.86
CA TYR A 271 15.56 12.33 6.39
C TYR A 271 15.44 12.28 4.86
N SER A 272 15.32 13.43 4.19
CA SER A 272 15.37 13.51 2.74
C SER A 272 16.73 13.07 2.21
N ASP A 273 17.84 13.55 2.76
CA ASP A 273 19.20 13.14 2.35
C ASP A 273 19.42 11.64 2.51
N ARG A 274 18.87 11.05 3.58
CA ARG A 274 18.92 9.59 3.78
C ARG A 274 18.13 8.82 2.72
N LEU A 275 16.92 9.28 2.38
CA LEU A 275 16.12 8.67 1.30
C LEU A 275 16.81 8.83 -0.06
N ILE A 276 17.31 10.02 -0.37
CA ILE A 276 18.05 10.31 -1.60
C ILE A 276 19.25 9.37 -1.72
N ARG A 277 20.01 9.15 -0.63
CA ARG A 277 21.15 8.22 -0.65
C ARG A 277 20.72 6.83 -1.09
N LEU A 278 19.61 6.31 -0.56
CA LEU A 278 19.10 4.99 -0.93
C LEU A 278 18.68 4.92 -2.40
N VAL A 279 17.97 5.94 -2.90
CA VAL A 279 17.55 6.01 -4.30
C VAL A 279 18.75 6.11 -5.24
N VAL A 280 19.76 6.91 -4.89
CA VAL A 280 20.98 7.04 -5.69
C VAL A 280 21.75 5.73 -5.75
N GLU A 281 21.97 5.05 -4.61
CA GLU A 281 22.66 3.75 -4.60
C GLU A 281 21.90 2.70 -5.43
N HIS A 282 20.56 2.65 -5.30
CA HIS A 282 19.75 1.76 -6.11
C HIS A 282 19.82 2.10 -7.60
N GLY A 283 19.80 3.40 -7.94
CA GLY A 283 19.96 3.90 -9.31
C GLY A 283 21.30 3.52 -9.95
N LEU A 284 22.40 3.59 -9.18
CA LEU A 284 23.72 3.16 -9.64
C LEU A 284 23.78 1.65 -9.92
N GLY A 285 22.99 0.83 -9.22
CA GLY A 285 22.87 -0.60 -9.46
C GLY A 285 22.33 -0.97 -10.84
N HIS A 286 21.63 -0.05 -11.52
CA HIS A 286 21.10 -0.28 -12.87
C HIS A 286 22.06 0.06 -14.02
N LEU A 287 23.27 0.53 -13.68
CA LEU A 287 24.32 0.84 -14.65
C LEU A 287 24.91 -0.46 -15.26
N PRO A 288 25.36 -0.44 -16.52
CA PRO A 288 26.08 -1.56 -17.10
C PRO A 288 27.34 -1.91 -16.30
N PHE A 289 27.60 -3.22 -16.17
CA PHE A 289 28.79 -3.74 -15.53
C PHE A 289 29.43 -4.84 -16.37
N THR A 290 30.71 -5.11 -16.09
CA THR A 290 31.47 -6.24 -16.66
C THR A 290 32.02 -7.10 -15.53
N GLU A 291 32.00 -8.42 -15.69
CA GLU A 291 32.64 -9.33 -14.74
C GLU A 291 34.14 -9.11 -14.68
N LYS A 292 34.71 -9.23 -13.49
CA LYS A 292 36.14 -9.12 -13.25
C LYS A 292 36.55 -10.08 -12.14
N GLN A 293 37.52 -10.92 -12.45
CA GLN A 293 38.19 -11.72 -11.44
C GLN A 293 39.37 -10.96 -10.86
N ILE A 294 39.51 -11.02 -9.54
CA ILE A 294 40.66 -10.47 -8.82
C ILE A 294 41.24 -11.53 -7.90
N ILE A 295 42.52 -11.40 -7.58
CA ILE A 295 43.16 -12.20 -6.54
C ILE A 295 43.03 -11.41 -5.24
N THR A 296 42.43 -12.03 -4.23
CA THR A 296 42.29 -11.44 -2.89
C THR A 296 43.64 -11.39 -2.19
N PRO A 297 43.79 -10.57 -1.12
CA PRO A 297 44.99 -10.59 -0.28
C PRO A 297 45.29 -11.96 0.36
N THR A 298 44.31 -12.87 0.39
CA THR A 298 44.46 -14.26 0.87
C THR A 298 44.94 -15.23 -0.22
N GLY A 299 45.19 -14.75 -1.45
CA GLY A 299 45.62 -15.56 -2.59
C GLY A 299 44.48 -16.32 -3.29
N SER A 300 43.23 -16.13 -2.87
CA SER A 300 42.06 -16.76 -3.49
C SER A 300 41.52 -15.92 -4.65
N VAL A 301 40.87 -16.56 -5.63
CA VAL A 301 40.20 -15.84 -6.73
C VAL A 301 38.80 -15.42 -6.28
N TYR A 302 38.48 -14.14 -6.44
CA TYR A 302 37.14 -13.59 -6.24
C TYR A 302 36.58 -13.07 -7.57
N SER A 303 35.40 -13.58 -7.93
CA SER A 303 34.64 -13.15 -9.11
C SER A 303 33.69 -12.02 -8.71
N GLY A 304 34.05 -10.79 -9.09
CA GLY A 304 33.24 -9.59 -8.86
C GLY A 304 32.83 -8.90 -10.15
N VAL A 305 32.40 -7.65 -10.03
CA VAL A 305 31.95 -6.82 -11.16
C VAL A 305 32.59 -5.43 -11.12
N VAL A 306 32.70 -4.80 -12.30
CA VAL A 306 33.13 -3.41 -12.47
C VAL A 306 32.08 -2.66 -13.27
N PHE A 307 31.57 -1.58 -12.70
CA PHE A 307 30.59 -0.70 -13.35
C PHE A 307 31.23 0.19 -14.42
N CYS A 308 30.39 0.62 -15.37
CA CYS A 308 30.78 1.55 -16.43
C CYS A 308 31.35 2.87 -15.86
N LYS A 309 32.33 3.43 -16.58
CA LYS A 309 32.92 4.73 -16.27
C LYS A 309 32.18 5.84 -17.02
N ARG A 310 32.51 7.10 -16.70
CA ARG A 310 31.95 8.32 -17.34
C ARG A 310 30.47 8.60 -17.00
N LEU A 311 30.17 8.62 -15.71
CA LEU A 311 28.87 9.05 -15.20
C LEU A 311 28.73 10.58 -15.25
N CYS A 312 27.49 11.05 -15.34
CA CYS A 312 27.09 12.44 -15.22
C CYS A 312 25.80 12.51 -14.41
N GLY A 313 25.74 13.39 -13.41
CA GLY A 313 24.47 13.80 -12.81
C GLY A 313 23.90 14.99 -13.59
N VAL A 314 22.59 15.07 -13.74
CA VAL A 314 21.91 16.26 -14.28
C VAL A 314 20.76 16.61 -13.35
N SER A 315 20.83 17.75 -12.67
CA SER A 315 19.78 18.21 -11.76
C SER A 315 18.79 19.13 -12.47
N VAL A 316 17.50 18.89 -12.23
CA VAL A 316 16.43 19.83 -12.61
C VAL A 316 16.28 20.87 -11.50
N ILE A 317 16.60 22.12 -11.80
CA ILE A 317 16.54 23.22 -10.83
C ILE A 317 15.07 23.53 -10.51
N ARG A 318 14.67 23.72 -9.23
CA ARG A 318 15.50 23.81 -8.01
C ARG A 318 15.60 22.49 -7.22
N SER A 319 14.52 21.71 -7.17
CA SER A 319 14.38 20.50 -6.34
C SER A 319 15.49 19.47 -6.57
N GLY A 320 15.90 19.26 -7.82
CA GLY A 320 16.95 18.31 -8.22
C GLY A 320 18.33 18.60 -7.61
N GLU A 321 18.61 19.84 -7.21
CA GLU A 321 19.89 20.22 -6.62
C GLU A 321 20.10 19.57 -5.23
N SER A 322 19.02 19.26 -4.52
CA SER A 322 19.06 18.54 -3.23
C SER A 322 19.76 17.18 -3.35
N MET A 323 19.64 16.53 -4.51
CA MET A 323 20.16 15.17 -4.73
C MET A 323 21.65 15.14 -5.10
N GLU A 324 22.24 16.30 -5.44
CA GLU A 324 23.62 16.36 -5.93
C GLU A 324 24.64 15.93 -4.86
N ASN A 325 24.38 16.26 -3.59
CA ASN A 325 25.29 15.96 -2.48
C ASN A 325 25.41 14.46 -2.26
N ALA A 326 24.26 13.75 -2.22
CA ALA A 326 24.24 12.30 -2.13
C ALA A 326 24.96 11.65 -3.32
N LEU A 327 24.72 12.15 -4.55
CA LEU A 327 25.37 11.65 -5.75
C LEU A 327 26.90 11.84 -5.73
N ARG A 328 27.40 13.01 -5.31
CA ARG A 328 28.84 13.25 -5.14
C ARG A 328 29.44 12.36 -4.05
N ALA A 329 28.68 12.06 -3.01
CA ALA A 329 29.11 11.18 -1.93
C ALA A 329 29.14 9.69 -2.34
N CYS A 330 28.36 9.27 -3.35
CA CYS A 330 28.46 7.93 -3.95
C CYS A 330 29.55 7.86 -5.02
N CYS A 331 29.67 8.91 -5.85
CA CYS A 331 30.52 8.93 -7.04
C CYS A 331 31.54 10.08 -6.97
N LYS A 332 32.75 9.79 -6.49
CA LYS A 332 33.84 10.78 -6.42
C LYS A 332 34.17 11.35 -7.80
N GLY A 333 34.15 12.68 -7.94
CA GLY A 333 34.51 13.38 -9.17
C GLY A 333 33.47 13.33 -10.28
N ILE A 334 32.21 12.97 -9.97
CA ILE A 334 31.13 13.00 -10.96
C ILE A 334 30.88 14.42 -11.47
N LYS A 335 30.72 14.58 -12.79
CA LYS A 335 30.33 15.86 -13.40
C LYS A 335 28.84 16.08 -13.17
N ILE A 336 28.45 17.31 -12.84
CA ILE A 336 27.06 17.71 -12.65
C ILE A 336 26.68 18.74 -13.71
N GLY A 337 25.66 18.41 -14.50
CA GLY A 337 24.95 19.36 -15.35
C GLY A 337 23.70 19.89 -14.66
N LYS A 338 23.20 21.04 -15.13
CA LYS A 338 22.01 21.69 -14.57
C LYS A 338 21.05 22.09 -15.68
N ILE A 339 19.76 21.92 -15.43
CA ILE A 339 18.67 22.30 -16.33
C ILE A 339 17.64 23.08 -15.52
N LEU A 340 17.26 24.28 -15.96
CA LEU A 340 16.16 25.06 -15.39
C LEU A 340 14.97 25.05 -16.35
N ILE A 341 13.85 24.53 -15.87
CA ILE A 341 12.58 24.54 -16.59
C ILE A 341 11.57 25.29 -15.75
N HIS A 342 10.93 26.31 -16.33
CA HIS A 342 9.97 27.15 -15.63
C HIS A 342 8.62 27.15 -16.37
N GLY A 343 7.53 27.11 -15.62
CA GLY A 343 6.18 27.24 -16.17
C GLY A 343 5.78 28.70 -16.30
N ASP A 344 5.74 29.24 -17.52
CA ASP A 344 5.10 30.54 -17.75
C ASP A 344 3.63 30.30 -18.08
N GLY A 345 2.72 30.82 -17.25
CA GLY A 345 1.30 30.46 -17.17
C GLY A 345 0.49 30.62 -18.48
N LYS A 346 1.08 31.16 -19.55
CA LYS A 346 0.45 31.31 -20.88
C LYS A 346 1.02 30.39 -21.98
N ASN A 347 2.28 29.95 -21.88
CA ASN A 347 2.96 29.19 -22.96
C ASN A 347 3.49 27.81 -22.52
N GLY A 348 3.04 27.33 -21.34
CA GLY A 348 3.52 26.08 -20.75
C GLY A 348 4.98 26.16 -20.29
N ARG A 349 5.55 25.03 -19.87
CA ARG A 349 6.91 24.98 -19.30
C ARG A 349 8.00 25.28 -20.36
N GLN A 350 8.93 26.20 -20.13
CA GLN A 350 10.01 26.51 -21.08
C GLN A 350 11.38 26.23 -20.47
N LEU A 351 12.34 25.87 -21.33
CA LEU A 351 13.75 25.75 -20.95
C LEU A 351 14.32 27.16 -20.84
N ILE A 352 14.75 27.54 -19.62
CA ILE A 352 15.34 28.87 -19.37
C ILE A 352 16.86 28.79 -19.36
N TYR A 353 17.42 27.72 -18.79
CA TYR A 353 18.86 27.59 -18.61
C TYR A 353 19.30 26.14 -18.75
N GLU A 354 20.44 25.95 -19.40
CA GLU A 354 21.15 24.67 -19.41
C GLU A 354 22.65 24.90 -19.24
N LYS A 355 23.29 24.05 -18.44
CA LYS A 355 24.75 23.94 -18.37
C LYS A 355 25.12 22.47 -18.21
N LEU A 356 25.54 21.86 -19.31
CA LEU A 356 25.82 20.43 -19.38
C LEU A 356 27.31 20.20 -19.72
N PRO A 357 27.92 19.08 -19.31
CA PRO A 357 29.26 18.73 -19.75
C PRO A 357 29.34 18.61 -21.28
N ALA A 358 30.41 19.12 -21.89
CA ALA A 358 30.59 19.07 -23.34
C ALA A 358 30.61 17.64 -23.90
N ASP A 359 31.01 16.65 -23.09
CA ASP A 359 31.11 15.24 -23.45
C ASP A 359 29.87 14.41 -23.08
N ILE A 360 28.72 15.04 -22.77
CA ILE A 360 27.52 14.38 -22.23
C ILE A 360 26.95 13.29 -23.14
N SER A 361 27.05 13.42 -24.47
CA SER A 361 26.56 12.44 -25.45
C SER A 361 27.18 11.05 -25.28
N SER A 362 28.38 10.98 -24.70
CA SER A 362 29.12 9.74 -24.45
C SER A 362 29.05 9.25 -23.00
N ARG A 363 28.16 9.82 -22.18
CA ARG A 363 28.04 9.54 -20.74
C ARG A 363 26.72 8.85 -20.39
N HIS A 364 26.73 8.13 -19.28
CA HIS A 364 25.50 7.71 -18.60
C HIS A 364 24.99 8.85 -17.72
N VAL A 365 23.72 9.20 -17.88
CA VAL A 365 23.11 10.36 -17.23
C VAL A 365 22.16 9.89 -16.12
N LEU A 366 22.43 10.35 -14.91
CA LEU A 366 21.54 10.25 -13.76
C LEU A 366 20.77 11.56 -13.67
N LEU A 367 19.54 11.58 -14.18
CA LEU A 367 18.65 12.74 -14.10
C LEU A 367 18.04 12.80 -12.70
N LEU A 368 18.11 13.96 -12.04
CA LEU A 368 17.75 14.13 -10.63
C LEU A 368 16.56 15.09 -10.50
N ASP A 369 15.44 14.58 -10.00
CA ASP A 369 14.29 15.39 -9.58
C ASP A 369 13.49 14.62 -8.50
N PRO A 370 13.46 15.08 -7.23
CA PRO A 370 12.83 14.36 -6.13
C PRO A 370 11.35 14.03 -6.35
N VAL A 371 10.61 14.82 -7.12
CA VAL A 371 9.16 14.65 -7.30
C VAL A 371 8.78 14.57 -8.77
N LEU A 372 8.28 13.40 -9.19
CA LEU A 372 7.69 13.20 -10.51
C LEU A 372 6.17 13.38 -10.43
N ALA A 373 5.70 14.62 -10.60
CA ALA A 373 4.27 14.95 -10.60
C ALA A 373 3.60 14.69 -11.96
N SER A 374 3.28 15.72 -12.75
CA SER A 374 2.68 15.57 -14.10
C SER A 374 3.64 15.08 -15.19
N GLY A 375 4.94 14.96 -14.91
CA GLY A 375 5.96 14.57 -15.88
C GLY A 375 6.37 15.64 -16.90
N ASN A 376 5.68 16.78 -16.97
CA ASN A 376 5.94 17.82 -17.98
C ASN A 376 7.38 18.39 -17.95
N SER A 377 7.93 18.65 -16.75
CA SER A 377 9.34 19.09 -16.62
C SER A 377 10.31 17.98 -17.00
N ALA A 378 10.09 16.77 -16.48
CA ALA A 378 10.91 15.61 -16.77
C ALA A 378 10.97 15.35 -18.28
N ILE A 379 9.83 15.39 -18.98
CA ILE A 379 9.76 15.19 -20.43
C ILE A 379 10.61 16.21 -21.17
N LYS A 380 10.58 17.49 -20.76
CA LYS A 380 11.38 18.54 -21.38
C LYS A 380 12.87 18.36 -21.11
N ALA A 381 13.25 18.02 -19.88
CA ALA A 381 14.63 17.72 -19.53
C ALA A 381 15.17 16.51 -20.31
N ILE A 382 14.40 15.42 -20.40
CA ILE A 382 14.78 14.22 -21.16
C ILE A 382 14.88 14.54 -22.65
N SER A 383 13.91 15.28 -23.21
CA SER A 383 13.93 15.68 -24.63
C SER A 383 15.18 16.52 -24.95
N LEU A 384 15.60 17.40 -24.04
CA LEU A 384 16.83 18.18 -24.17
C LEU A 384 18.07 17.28 -24.19
N LEU A 385 18.16 16.33 -23.26
CA LEU A 385 19.28 15.37 -23.20
C LEU A 385 19.39 14.55 -24.50
N LEU A 386 18.26 14.07 -25.03
CA LEU A 386 18.22 13.37 -26.31
C LEU A 386 18.68 14.27 -27.47
N SER A 387 18.27 15.55 -27.49
CA SER A 387 18.71 16.52 -28.50
C SER A 387 20.21 16.81 -28.46
N LYS A 388 20.86 16.63 -27.29
CA LYS A 388 22.31 16.73 -27.10
C LYS A 388 23.04 15.43 -27.42
N GLY A 389 22.35 14.42 -27.96
CA GLY A 389 22.92 13.16 -28.41
C GLY A 389 23.09 12.12 -27.31
N VAL A 390 22.47 12.27 -26.14
CA VAL A 390 22.46 11.23 -25.10
C VAL A 390 21.52 10.10 -25.52
N PRO A 391 21.94 8.83 -25.53
CA PRO A 391 21.04 7.72 -25.81
C PRO A 391 19.99 7.56 -24.70
N GLU A 392 18.74 7.29 -25.08
CA GLU A 392 17.63 7.10 -24.13
C GLU A 392 17.92 5.99 -23.09
N THR A 393 18.51 4.89 -23.53
CA THR A 393 18.92 3.75 -22.68
C THR A 393 20.01 4.11 -21.66
N SER A 394 20.71 5.22 -21.86
CA SER A 394 21.78 5.71 -20.99
C SER A 394 21.27 6.71 -19.96
N ILE A 395 19.95 7.00 -19.94
CA ILE A 395 19.32 7.89 -18.98
C ILE A 395 18.62 7.06 -17.90
N ILE A 396 18.99 7.34 -16.64
CA ILE A 396 18.33 6.82 -15.45
C ILE A 396 17.75 8.01 -14.71
N PHE A 397 16.44 8.05 -14.54
CA PHE A 397 15.73 9.12 -13.87
C PHE A 397 15.47 8.73 -12.41
N LEU A 398 16.00 9.52 -11.46
CA LEU A 398 15.93 9.27 -10.03
C LEU A 398 14.91 10.20 -9.38
N ASN A 399 13.95 9.61 -8.65
CA ASN A 399 12.88 10.29 -7.95
C ASN A 399 12.73 9.75 -6.52
N LEU A 400 12.21 10.56 -5.59
CA LEU A 400 11.74 10.07 -4.29
C LEU A 400 10.28 9.65 -4.42
N ILE A 401 9.40 10.56 -4.83
CA ILE A 401 7.98 10.29 -5.02
C ILE A 401 7.62 10.45 -6.49
N SER A 402 6.84 9.51 -7.01
CA SER A 402 6.28 9.59 -8.36
C SER A 402 4.76 9.44 -8.34
N ALA A 403 4.05 10.22 -9.16
CA ALA A 403 2.63 10.05 -9.40
C ALA A 403 2.38 9.16 -10.64
N PRO A 404 1.32 8.33 -10.66
CA PRO A 404 0.97 7.46 -11.79
C PRO A 404 0.87 8.22 -13.12
N GLU A 405 0.34 9.44 -13.09
CA GLU A 405 0.15 10.30 -14.25
C GLU A 405 1.49 10.72 -14.86
N GLY A 406 2.46 11.12 -14.02
CA GLY A 406 3.81 11.48 -14.46
C GLY A 406 4.58 10.31 -15.02
N ILE A 407 4.47 9.17 -14.35
CA ILE A 407 5.05 7.91 -14.83
C ILE A 407 4.48 7.56 -16.22
N HIS A 408 3.15 7.57 -16.38
CA HIS A 408 2.52 7.34 -17.68
C HIS A 408 3.02 8.29 -18.75
N ALA A 409 3.13 9.58 -18.43
CA ALA A 409 3.57 10.60 -19.39
C ALA A 409 5.02 10.38 -19.84
N VAL A 410 5.92 10.02 -18.91
CA VAL A 410 7.34 9.78 -19.21
C VAL A 410 7.52 8.45 -19.94
N CYS A 411 7.00 7.35 -19.40
CA CYS A 411 7.23 6.01 -19.96
C CYS A 411 6.58 5.81 -21.34
N ARG A 412 5.44 6.44 -21.64
CA ARG A 412 4.84 6.39 -22.99
C ARG A 412 5.70 7.07 -24.04
N LYS A 413 6.38 8.16 -23.66
CA LYS A 413 7.20 8.95 -24.59
C LYS A 413 8.62 8.39 -24.70
N PHE A 414 9.12 7.81 -23.61
CA PHE A 414 10.48 7.29 -23.50
C PHE A 414 10.45 5.89 -22.86
N PRO A 415 10.17 4.84 -23.65
CA PRO A 415 10.02 3.47 -23.13
C PRO A 415 11.35 2.78 -22.76
N LYS A 416 12.50 3.31 -23.20
CA LYS A 416 13.83 2.70 -22.99
C LYS A 416 14.62 3.32 -21.83
N LEU A 417 14.23 4.51 -21.35
CA LEU A 417 14.86 5.11 -20.16
C LEU A 417 14.43 4.34 -18.91
N LYS A 418 15.26 4.34 -17.86
CA LYS A 418 14.88 3.72 -16.58
C LYS A 418 14.41 4.79 -15.59
N ILE A 419 13.31 4.54 -14.90
CA ILE A 419 12.85 5.34 -13.76
C ILE A 419 13.17 4.55 -12.48
N VAL A 420 13.73 5.23 -11.48
CA VAL A 420 13.98 4.69 -10.14
C VAL A 420 13.33 5.62 -9.12
N THR A 421 12.35 5.12 -8.38
CA THR A 421 11.59 5.91 -7.40
C THR A 421 11.54 5.22 -6.05
N SER A 422 11.44 5.95 -4.94
CA SER A 422 11.27 5.33 -3.62
C SER A 422 9.83 4.96 -3.29
N GLU A 423 8.86 5.76 -3.75
CA GLU A 423 7.44 5.51 -3.55
C GLU A 423 6.62 5.97 -4.78
N ILE A 424 5.46 5.33 -5.00
CA ILE A 424 4.48 5.74 -6.00
C ILE A 424 3.20 6.15 -5.28
N ASP A 425 2.81 7.41 -5.43
CA ASP A 425 1.65 8.00 -4.75
C ASP A 425 0.33 7.77 -5.51
N SER A 426 -0.78 8.24 -4.92
CA SER A 426 -2.11 7.89 -5.41
C SER A 426 -2.51 8.62 -6.70
N SER A 427 -2.32 9.93 -6.78
CA SER A 427 -2.73 10.77 -7.91
C SER A 427 -2.19 12.21 -7.75
N LEU A 428 -2.63 13.12 -8.62
CA LEU A 428 -2.39 14.55 -8.55
C LEU A 428 -3.64 15.32 -8.08
N ASP A 429 -3.44 16.43 -7.40
CA ASP A 429 -4.48 17.40 -7.07
C ASP A 429 -4.82 18.33 -8.25
N LYS A 430 -5.76 19.27 -8.05
CA LYS A 430 -6.16 20.25 -9.08
C LYS A 430 -5.03 21.20 -9.49
N ASN A 431 -4.03 21.37 -8.64
CA ASN A 431 -2.86 22.22 -8.86
C ASN A 431 -1.65 21.41 -9.39
N TYR A 432 -1.85 20.13 -9.74
CA TYR A 432 -0.79 19.20 -10.15
C TYR A 432 0.24 18.86 -9.06
N GLY A 433 -0.10 19.06 -7.79
CA GLY A 433 0.64 18.56 -6.63
C GLY A 433 0.34 17.08 -6.39
N VAL A 434 1.32 16.31 -5.92
CA VAL A 434 1.16 14.87 -5.67
C VAL A 434 0.35 14.65 -4.38
N ILE A 435 -0.59 13.69 -4.38
CA ILE A 435 -1.38 13.28 -3.21
C ILE A 435 -1.08 11.82 -2.84
N PRO A 436 -0.81 11.48 -1.56
CA PRO A 436 -0.73 12.39 -0.41
C PRO A 436 0.49 13.33 -0.44
N GLY A 437 1.51 13.01 -1.25
CA GLY A 437 2.67 13.86 -1.50
C GLY A 437 3.45 14.25 -0.26
N MET A 438 4.26 15.29 -0.39
CA MET A 438 5.03 15.89 0.71
C MET A 438 5.08 17.43 0.64
N GLY A 439 4.13 18.04 -0.09
CA GLY A 439 4.14 19.47 -0.41
C GLY A 439 5.21 19.85 -1.44
N GLU A 440 5.56 21.14 -1.50
CA GLU A 440 6.61 21.65 -2.37
C GLU A 440 8.00 21.28 -1.83
N PHE A 441 8.58 20.21 -2.38
CA PHE A 441 9.86 19.65 -1.91
C PHE A 441 10.98 20.70 -1.87
N GLY A 442 11.09 21.51 -2.94
CA GLY A 442 12.15 22.50 -3.05
C GLY A 442 12.08 23.54 -1.94
N ASP A 443 10.89 24.04 -1.64
CA ASP A 443 10.71 25.09 -0.66
C ASP A 443 10.95 24.57 0.77
N ARG A 444 10.48 23.35 1.08
CA ARG A 444 10.77 22.67 2.37
C ARG A 444 12.24 22.34 2.57
N TYR A 445 12.93 21.92 1.50
CA TYR A 445 14.34 21.54 1.57
C TYR A 445 15.25 22.77 1.73
N PHE A 446 15.05 23.80 0.91
CA PHE A 446 15.88 25.01 0.94
C PHE A 446 15.42 26.02 2.01
N GLY A 447 14.20 25.88 2.52
CA GLY A 447 13.56 26.79 3.46
C GLY A 447 13.21 28.11 2.80
N THR A 448 12.50 28.04 1.68
CA THR A 448 11.92 29.20 0.98
C THR A 448 10.39 29.27 1.09
N ASP A 449 9.83 28.48 2.01
CA ASP A 449 8.41 28.46 2.42
C ASP A 449 7.98 29.75 3.14
#